data_AF-A0A7V3WPY5-F1
#
_entry.id   AF-A0A7V3WPY5-F1
#
_cell.length_a   1.000
_cell.length_b   1.000
_cell.length_c   1.000
_cell.angle_alpha   90.00
_cell.angle_beta   90.00
_cell.angle_gamma   90.00
#
_symmetry.space_group_name_H-M   'P 1'
#
loop_
_entity.id
_entity.type
_entity.pdbx_description
1 polymer ?
#
loop_
_entity_poly.entity_id
_entity_poly.type
_entity_poly.pdbx_seq_one_letter_code
_entity_poly.pdbx_strand_id
1 'polypeptide(L)'
;MAAEQTPWQWASNHAWRSAAYGLICLTVALGSWAAPLRQARGLWVPIYIEPKPDPVASIRIDRVYRDHRRMGFFRVRALPVMVAQGVQLEVREPAGATNLLQELSRALEALAGSRGVEARQVSIRIGSTQTPSFQARRLVPPAHQGSQVFVLEQVQLKADQQQIELPRAKAQLARPGVLRLVRPDGAMLDYDLSCGSITFNPSEPSGENL
;
A
#
# COMPACT_ATOMS: atom_id res chain seq x y z
N MET A 1 38.97 -2.27 21.85
CA MET A 1 38.09 -1.08 21.86
C MET A 1 36.73 -1.54 21.36
N ALA A 2 35.82 -1.87 22.29
CA ALA A 2 34.46 -2.28 21.97
C ALA A 2 33.58 -1.03 21.88
N ALA A 3 32.89 -0.84 20.77
CA ALA A 3 31.98 0.28 20.57
C ALA A 3 30.77 0.12 21.52
N GLU A 4 30.57 1.10 22.39
CA GLU A 4 29.39 1.23 23.24
C GLU A 4 28.14 1.36 22.36
N GLN A 5 27.35 0.28 22.29
CA GLN A 5 26.01 0.31 21.71
C GLN A 5 25.09 1.05 22.67
N THR A 6 24.50 2.15 22.23
CA THR A 6 23.60 2.98 23.04
C THR A 6 22.20 2.34 23.16
N PRO A 7 21.57 2.31 24.35
CA PRO A 7 20.34 1.55 24.61
C PRO A 7 19.11 1.94 23.76
N TRP A 8 19.09 3.13 23.17
CA TRP A 8 17.99 3.57 22.29
C TRP A 8 18.09 3.00 20.85
N GLN A 9 19.25 2.49 20.42
CA GLN A 9 19.39 1.78 19.13
C GLN A 9 18.85 0.34 19.18
N TRP A 10 18.70 -0.24 20.38
CA TRP A 10 18.10 -1.57 20.58
C TRP A 10 16.57 -1.52 20.65
N ALA A 11 16.00 -0.50 21.32
CA ALA A 11 14.55 -0.33 21.46
C ALA A 11 13.86 0.02 20.13
N SER A 12 14.52 0.78 19.25
CA SER A 12 13.98 1.08 17.92
C SER A 12 13.83 -0.19 17.08
N ASN A 13 14.76 -1.14 17.12
CA ASN A 13 14.71 -2.34 16.29
C ASN A 13 13.66 -3.39 16.71
N HIS A 14 13.13 -3.36 17.94
CA HIS A 14 12.15 -4.33 18.42
C HIS A 14 10.69 -3.88 18.27
N ALA A 15 10.39 -2.59 18.46
CA ALA A 15 9.03 -2.06 18.33
C ALA A 15 8.47 -2.13 16.89
N TRP A 16 9.34 -2.03 15.87
CA TRP A 16 8.95 -2.13 14.45
C TRP A 16 8.71 -3.57 13.98
N ARG A 17 9.22 -4.57 14.69
CA ARG A 17 8.98 -5.97 14.33
C ARG A 17 7.49 -6.29 14.42
N SER A 18 6.76 -5.76 15.40
CA SER A 18 5.30 -5.90 15.56
C SER A 18 4.48 -5.24 14.43
N ALA A 19 4.88 -4.05 13.98
CA ALA A 19 4.26 -3.38 12.83
C ALA A 19 4.54 -4.14 11.52
N ALA A 20 5.79 -4.60 11.35
CA ALA A 20 6.18 -5.50 10.28
C ALA A 20 5.40 -6.82 10.39
N TYR A 21 5.12 -7.38 11.57
CA TYR A 21 4.31 -8.59 11.74
C TYR A 21 2.85 -8.40 11.34
N GLY A 22 2.23 -7.25 11.60
CA GLY A 22 0.86 -6.98 11.13
C GLY A 22 0.75 -6.93 9.60
N LEU A 23 1.76 -6.34 8.97
CA LEU A 23 1.86 -6.17 7.53
C LEU A 23 2.38 -7.44 6.81
N ILE A 24 3.29 -8.18 7.45
CA ILE A 24 3.79 -9.50 7.06
C ILE A 24 2.72 -10.56 7.27
N CYS A 25 1.90 -10.50 8.32
CA CYS A 25 0.73 -11.36 8.45
C CYS A 25 -0.30 -11.07 7.35
N LEU A 26 -0.39 -9.82 6.89
CA LEU A 26 -1.23 -9.48 5.74
C LEU A 26 -0.67 -10.00 4.42
N THR A 27 0.64 -9.88 4.19
CA THR A 27 1.29 -10.43 2.99
C THR A 27 1.40 -11.95 3.02
N VAL A 28 1.52 -12.59 4.19
CA VAL A 28 1.48 -14.05 4.36
C VAL A 28 0.04 -14.56 4.22
N ALA A 29 -0.96 -13.85 4.75
CA ALA A 29 -2.38 -14.19 4.57
C ALA A 29 -2.86 -14.05 3.11
N LEU A 30 -2.27 -13.11 2.35
CA LEU A 30 -2.65 -12.85 0.97
C LEU A 30 -1.74 -13.58 -0.05
N GLY A 31 -0.45 -13.71 0.22
CA GLY A 31 0.57 -14.26 -0.68
C GLY A 31 0.92 -15.74 -0.45
N SER A 32 0.58 -16.32 0.71
CA SER A 32 0.74 -17.76 0.90
C SER A 32 -0.47 -18.53 0.36
N TRP A 33 -0.32 -19.06 -0.84
CA TRP A 33 -1.16 -20.12 -1.39
C TRP A 33 -1.31 -21.37 -0.49
N ALA A 34 -0.51 -21.49 0.59
CA ALA A 34 -0.44 -22.65 1.47
C ALA A 34 -1.19 -22.52 2.81
N ALA A 35 -1.79 -21.37 3.16
CA ALA A 35 -2.60 -21.24 4.38
C ALA A 35 -4.12 -21.30 4.08
N PRO A 36 -4.93 -21.98 4.90
CA PRO A 36 -6.35 -22.21 4.66
C PRO A 36 -7.23 -20.98 5.02
N LEU A 37 -6.79 -19.76 4.72
CA LEU A 37 -7.66 -18.59 4.83
C LEU A 37 -8.64 -18.60 3.64
N ARG A 38 -9.70 -19.40 3.76
CA ARG A 38 -10.80 -19.44 2.80
C ARG A 38 -11.56 -18.11 2.79
N GLN A 39 -11.71 -17.51 3.97
CA GLN A 39 -12.40 -16.24 4.16
C GLN A 39 -12.06 -15.63 5.53
N ALA A 40 -11.95 -14.31 5.62
CA ALA A 40 -11.88 -13.56 6.87
C ALA A 40 -12.76 -12.30 6.77
N ARG A 41 -13.23 -11.77 7.90
CA ARG A 41 -14.07 -10.55 7.96
C ARG A 41 -13.68 -9.70 9.16
N GLY A 42 -13.82 -8.38 9.02
CA GLY A 42 -13.63 -7.43 10.11
C GLY A 42 -12.22 -7.45 10.71
N LEU A 43 -11.19 -7.63 9.88
CA LEU A 43 -9.81 -7.61 10.35
C LEU A 43 -9.47 -6.18 10.78
N TRP A 44 -8.95 -6.02 11.98
CA TRP A 44 -8.44 -4.76 12.49
C TRP A 44 -7.10 -4.98 13.16
N VAL A 45 -6.08 -4.28 12.69
CA VAL A 45 -4.71 -4.39 13.17
C VAL A 45 -4.26 -3.01 13.62
N PRO A 46 -4.31 -2.71 14.94
CA PRO A 46 -3.70 -1.50 15.47
C PRO A 46 -2.16 -1.61 15.44
N ILE A 47 -1.49 -0.51 15.11
CA ILE A 47 -0.04 -0.41 15.07
C ILE A 47 0.41 0.55 16.15
N TYR A 48 1.31 0.08 17.01
CA TYR A 48 1.85 0.82 18.15
C TYR A 48 3.33 1.14 17.92
N ILE A 49 3.78 2.25 18.47
CA ILE A 49 5.21 2.61 18.55
C ILE A 49 5.51 2.87 20.01
N GLU A 50 6.52 2.18 20.56
CA GLU A 50 6.98 2.45 21.92
C GLU A 50 7.55 3.88 22.05
N PRO A 51 7.32 4.56 23.19
CA PRO A 51 6.65 4.08 24.41
C PRO A 51 5.14 4.38 24.44
N LYS A 52 4.50 4.72 23.32
CA LYS A 52 3.11 5.22 23.33
C LYS A 52 2.11 4.08 23.56
N PRO A 53 1.18 4.23 24.52
CA PRO A 53 0.14 3.25 24.77
C PRO A 53 -0.96 3.28 23.70
N ASP A 54 -1.12 4.41 23.00
CA ASP A 54 -2.12 4.59 21.95
C ASP A 54 -1.59 4.13 20.57
N PRO A 55 -2.44 3.53 19.72
CA PRO A 55 -2.04 3.12 18.40
C PRO A 55 -1.79 4.36 17.52
N VAL A 56 -0.61 4.40 16.91
CA VAL A 56 -0.20 5.45 15.99
C VAL A 56 -0.80 5.28 14.60
N ALA A 57 -1.24 4.06 14.28
CA ALA A 57 -1.91 3.74 13.03
C ALA A 57 -2.82 2.52 13.19
N SER A 58 -3.68 2.29 12.21
CA SER A 58 -4.45 1.07 12.13
C SER A 58 -4.72 0.64 10.70
N ILE A 59 -4.79 -0.67 10.50
CA ILE A 59 -5.22 -1.29 9.26
C ILE A 59 -6.57 -1.96 9.50
N ARG A 60 -7.56 -1.64 8.66
CA ARG A 60 -8.86 -2.30 8.64
C ARG A 60 -9.07 -2.99 7.31
N ILE A 61 -9.62 -4.19 7.34
CA ILE A 61 -10.04 -4.92 6.14
C ILE A 61 -11.39 -5.53 6.42
N ASP A 62 -12.40 -5.09 5.68
CA ASP A 62 -13.78 -5.55 5.86
C ASP A 62 -13.91 -7.04 5.60
N ARG A 63 -13.24 -7.55 4.55
CA ARG A 63 -13.21 -8.97 4.23
C ARG A 63 -12.05 -9.39 3.35
N VAL A 64 -11.58 -10.62 3.55
CA VAL A 64 -10.68 -11.34 2.65
C VAL A 64 -11.41 -12.56 2.12
N TYR A 65 -11.40 -12.78 0.80
CA TYR A 65 -12.11 -13.89 0.16
C TYR A 65 -11.45 -14.29 -1.17
N ARG A 66 -11.73 -15.51 -1.63
CA ARG A 66 -11.39 -15.92 -3.00
C ARG A 66 -12.45 -15.42 -3.98
N ASP A 67 -12.00 -14.71 -5.00
CA ASP A 67 -12.78 -14.34 -6.17
C ASP A 67 -12.18 -15.01 -7.41
N HIS A 68 -12.79 -14.80 -8.57
CA HIS A 68 -12.31 -15.32 -9.84
C HIS A 68 -12.12 -14.16 -10.82
N ARG A 69 -11.05 -14.21 -11.62
CA ARG A 69 -10.83 -13.21 -12.66
C ARG A 69 -12.04 -13.17 -13.60
N ARG A 70 -12.51 -11.96 -13.89
CA ARG A 70 -13.50 -11.71 -14.95
C ARG A 70 -12.77 -11.24 -16.20
N MET A 71 -13.02 -11.90 -17.32
CA MET A 71 -12.59 -11.48 -18.66
C MET A 71 -13.85 -11.17 -19.45
N GLY A 72 -14.18 -9.89 -19.59
CA GLY A 72 -15.49 -9.45 -20.10
C GLY A 72 -16.63 -9.99 -19.22
N PHE A 73 -17.55 -10.74 -19.83
CA PHE A 73 -18.68 -11.35 -19.14
C PHE A 73 -18.34 -12.71 -18.49
N PHE A 74 -17.19 -13.30 -18.81
CA PHE A 74 -16.81 -14.65 -18.36
C PHE A 74 -16.08 -14.61 -17.01
N ARG A 75 -16.49 -15.47 -16.07
CA ARG A 75 -15.73 -15.76 -14.85
C ARG A 75 -14.77 -16.92 -15.13
N VAL A 76 -13.47 -16.64 -15.14
CA VAL A 76 -12.43 -17.66 -15.34
C VAL A 76 -12.17 -18.37 -14.01
N ARG A 77 -12.93 -19.44 -13.73
CA ARG A 77 -12.81 -20.23 -12.49
C ARG A 77 -11.40 -20.82 -12.27
N ALA A 78 -10.64 -21.02 -13.34
CA ALA A 78 -9.29 -21.58 -13.30
C ALA A 78 -8.24 -20.63 -12.67
N LEU A 79 -8.57 -19.35 -12.47
CA LEU A 79 -7.65 -18.34 -11.94
C LEU A 79 -8.26 -17.68 -10.69
N PRO A 80 -8.17 -18.35 -9.52
CA PRO A 80 -8.61 -17.75 -8.27
C PRO A 80 -7.71 -16.55 -7.93
N VAL A 81 -8.34 -15.50 -7.39
CA VAL A 81 -7.66 -14.31 -6.88
C VAL A 81 -8.08 -14.12 -5.43
N MET A 82 -7.12 -13.95 -4.53
CA MET A 82 -7.35 -13.51 -3.16
C MET A 82 -7.67 -12.03 -3.17
N VAL A 83 -8.87 -11.67 -2.74
CA VAL A 83 -9.34 -10.29 -2.67
C VAL A 83 -9.38 -9.83 -1.23
N ALA A 84 -8.62 -8.80 -0.90
CA ALA A 84 -8.81 -7.99 0.31
C ALA A 84 -9.73 -6.81 -0.06
N GLN A 85 -10.88 -6.70 0.58
CA GLN A 85 -11.85 -5.64 0.30
C GLN A 85 -12.06 -4.75 1.52
N GLY A 86 -12.21 -3.44 1.26
CA GLY A 86 -12.40 -2.43 2.29
C GLY A 86 -11.10 -2.20 3.04
N VAL A 87 -9.98 -2.10 2.31
CA VAL A 87 -8.65 -1.95 2.90
C VAL A 87 -8.46 -0.49 3.30
N GLN A 88 -8.34 -0.22 4.59
CA GLN A 88 -8.15 1.12 5.11
C GLN A 88 -6.88 1.17 5.95
N LEU A 89 -6.00 2.11 5.64
CA LEU A 89 -4.86 2.48 6.46
C LEU A 89 -5.09 3.90 6.99
N GLU A 90 -5.10 4.03 8.31
CA GLU A 90 -5.20 5.31 8.98
C GLU A 90 -3.96 5.50 9.85
N VAL A 91 -3.18 6.53 9.57
CA VAL A 91 -2.04 6.95 10.39
C VAL A 91 -2.48 8.15 11.20
N ARG A 92 -2.53 8.05 12.52
CA ARG A 92 -3.05 9.12 13.39
C ARG A 92 -2.01 10.19 13.67
N GLU A 93 -0.76 9.79 13.82
CA GLU A 93 0.31 10.69 14.24
C GLU A 93 1.39 10.85 13.15
N PRO A 94 1.58 12.06 12.59
CA PRO A 94 2.54 12.30 11.52
C PRO A 94 4.00 12.02 11.92
N ALA A 95 4.35 12.20 13.20
CA ALA A 95 5.71 11.96 13.71
C ALA A 95 6.14 10.49 13.60
N GLY A 96 5.19 9.53 13.54
CA GLY A 96 5.45 8.11 13.28
C GLY A 96 5.25 7.70 11.81
N ALA A 97 4.80 8.63 10.96
CA ALA A 97 4.38 8.33 9.59
C ALA A 97 5.54 7.86 8.72
N THR A 98 6.76 8.40 8.85
CA THR A 98 7.89 8.04 7.99
C THR A 98 8.22 6.55 8.05
N ASN A 99 8.31 5.99 9.25
CA ASN A 99 8.62 4.57 9.44
C ASN A 99 7.43 3.67 9.06
N LEU A 100 6.20 4.11 9.37
CA LEU A 100 4.99 3.41 8.91
C LEU A 100 4.87 3.40 7.38
N LEU A 101 5.25 4.49 6.73
CA LEU A 101 5.29 4.61 5.28
C LEU A 101 6.39 3.73 4.70
N GLN A 102 7.52 3.60 5.38
CA GLN A 102 8.57 2.64 5.00
C GLN A 102 8.09 1.19 5.12
N GLU A 103 7.37 0.83 6.19
CA GLU A 103 6.77 -0.50 6.32
C GLU A 103 5.68 -0.72 5.26
N LEU A 104 4.79 0.26 5.05
CA LEU A 104 3.79 0.24 3.98
C LEU A 104 4.43 -0.01 2.63
N SER A 105 5.50 0.73 2.33
CA SER A 105 6.34 0.55 1.15
C SER A 105 6.82 -0.89 1.00
N ARG A 106 7.40 -1.47 2.06
CA ARG A 106 7.88 -2.87 2.08
C ARG A 106 6.75 -3.87 1.85
N ALA A 107 5.58 -3.67 2.43
CA ALA A 107 4.46 -4.58 2.18
C ALA A 107 3.83 -4.42 0.81
N LEU A 108 3.79 -3.21 0.27
CA LEU A 108 3.41 -3.01 -1.13
C LEU A 108 4.39 -3.77 -2.02
N GLU A 109 5.70 -3.62 -1.82
CA GLU A 109 6.72 -4.40 -2.54
C GLU A 109 6.54 -5.92 -2.39
N ALA A 110 6.26 -6.41 -1.17
CA ALA A 110 5.95 -7.82 -0.94
C ALA A 110 4.64 -8.27 -1.64
N LEU A 111 3.63 -7.40 -1.67
CA LEU A 111 2.41 -7.62 -2.47
C LEU A 111 2.74 -7.66 -3.96
N ALA A 112 3.68 -6.84 -4.43
CA ALA A 112 4.07 -6.79 -5.82
C ALA A 112 4.66 -8.12 -6.31
N GLY A 113 5.40 -8.81 -5.43
CA GLY A 113 5.90 -10.17 -5.69
C GLY A 113 4.83 -11.27 -5.62
N SER A 114 3.64 -10.98 -5.09
CA SER A 114 2.59 -11.96 -4.84
C SER A 114 1.60 -12.05 -6.01
N ARG A 115 1.60 -13.19 -6.72
CA ARG A 115 0.60 -13.44 -7.79
C ARG A 115 -0.77 -13.74 -7.20
N GLY A 116 -1.81 -13.24 -7.86
CA GLY A 116 -3.19 -13.61 -7.54
C GLY A 116 -3.74 -12.92 -6.29
N VAL A 117 -3.19 -11.78 -5.89
CA VAL A 117 -3.75 -10.91 -4.84
C VAL A 117 -4.38 -9.68 -5.48
N GLU A 118 -5.45 -9.16 -4.91
CA GLU A 118 -6.08 -7.91 -5.31
C GLU A 118 -6.61 -7.18 -4.07
N ALA A 119 -6.36 -5.87 -3.98
CA ALA A 119 -6.99 -5.03 -2.98
C ALA A 119 -8.10 -4.19 -3.62
N ARG A 120 -9.27 -4.12 -2.96
CA ARG A 120 -10.44 -3.36 -3.39
C ARG A 120 -10.83 -2.35 -2.33
N GLN A 121 -11.33 -1.20 -2.77
CA GLN A 121 -11.76 -0.09 -1.90
C GLN A 121 -10.63 0.28 -0.93
N VAL A 122 -9.47 0.59 -1.51
CA VAL A 122 -8.27 0.95 -0.75
C VAL A 122 -8.36 2.41 -0.38
N SER A 123 -8.14 2.75 0.89
CA SER A 123 -7.99 4.12 1.35
C SER A 123 -6.82 4.26 2.31
N ILE A 124 -5.99 5.28 2.10
CA ILE A 124 -4.89 5.64 2.98
C ILE A 124 -5.11 7.08 3.44
N ARG A 125 -5.01 7.32 4.75
CA ARG A 125 -5.14 8.64 5.37
C ARG A 125 -4.04 8.84 6.41
N ILE A 126 -3.50 10.05 6.46
CA ILE A 126 -2.49 10.44 7.45
C ILE A 126 -2.97 11.69 8.19
N GLY A 127 -2.86 11.65 9.51
CA GLY A 127 -3.42 12.64 10.43
C GLY A 127 -4.90 12.40 10.72
N SER A 128 -5.45 13.25 11.59
CA SER A 128 -6.89 13.33 11.88
C SER A 128 -7.67 14.17 10.86
N THR A 129 -6.97 14.75 9.89
CA THR A 129 -7.51 15.60 8.83
C THR A 129 -7.99 14.76 7.63
N GLN A 130 -8.91 15.31 6.82
CA GLN A 130 -9.36 14.64 5.58
C GLN A 130 -8.29 14.67 4.47
N THR A 131 -7.24 15.48 4.64
CA THR A 131 -6.07 15.60 3.77
C THR A 131 -4.81 15.40 4.60
N PRO A 132 -3.78 14.70 4.09
CA PRO A 132 -3.73 13.99 2.81
C PRO A 132 -4.54 12.68 2.79
N SER A 133 -5.16 12.38 1.66
CA SER A 133 -5.81 11.08 1.45
C SER A 133 -5.60 10.50 0.05
N PHE A 134 -5.37 9.20 0.01
CA PHE A 134 -5.34 8.39 -1.21
C PHE A 134 -6.50 7.41 -1.18
N GLN A 135 -7.22 7.28 -2.28
CA GLN A 135 -8.23 6.25 -2.45
C GLN A 135 -8.08 5.59 -3.81
N ALA A 136 -8.33 4.29 -3.90
CA ALA A 136 -8.40 3.56 -5.15
C ALA A 136 -9.51 2.50 -5.05
N ARG A 137 -10.36 2.40 -6.08
CA ARG A 137 -11.34 1.30 -6.13
C ARG A 137 -10.63 -0.04 -6.16
N ARG A 138 -9.52 -0.14 -6.89
CA ARG A 138 -8.80 -1.39 -7.12
C ARG A 138 -7.32 -1.15 -7.20
N LEU A 139 -6.55 -2.02 -6.55
CA LEU A 139 -5.10 -2.12 -6.64
C LEU A 139 -4.76 -3.56 -7.00
N VAL A 140 -4.13 -3.74 -8.15
CA VAL A 140 -3.70 -5.03 -8.67
C VAL A 140 -2.17 -5.05 -8.68
N PRO A 141 -1.52 -6.01 -8.01
CA PRO A 141 -0.08 -6.24 -8.13
C PRO A 141 0.36 -6.49 -9.58
N PRO A 142 1.64 -6.30 -9.89
CA PRO A 142 2.18 -6.61 -11.20
C PRO A 142 1.98 -8.08 -11.58
N ALA A 143 1.81 -8.33 -12.87
CA ALA A 143 1.67 -9.69 -13.41
C ALA A 143 3.00 -10.47 -13.39
N HIS A 144 4.12 -9.76 -13.43
CA HIS A 144 5.47 -10.32 -13.53
C HIS A 144 6.23 -10.19 -12.21
N GLN A 145 6.88 -11.26 -11.78
CA GLN A 145 7.79 -11.23 -10.63
C GLN A 145 8.94 -10.26 -10.91
N GLY A 146 9.29 -9.44 -9.91
CA GLY A 146 10.35 -8.43 -10.01
C GLY A 146 9.88 -7.05 -10.49
N SER A 147 8.65 -6.92 -11.00
CA SER A 147 8.06 -5.60 -11.24
C SER A 147 7.50 -5.04 -9.92
N GLN A 148 7.70 -3.75 -9.67
CA GLN A 148 7.12 -3.02 -8.53
C GLN A 148 5.94 -2.13 -8.95
N VAL A 149 5.37 -2.40 -10.13
CA VAL A 149 4.34 -1.55 -10.73
C VAL A 149 2.94 -2.14 -10.49
N PHE A 150 2.16 -1.46 -9.65
CA PHE A 150 0.75 -1.77 -9.41
C PHE A 150 -0.11 -1.15 -10.50
N VAL A 151 -1.23 -1.79 -10.82
CA VAL A 151 -2.30 -1.17 -11.61
C VAL A 151 -3.38 -0.70 -10.65
N LEU A 152 -3.68 0.59 -10.71
CA LEU A 152 -4.73 1.23 -9.94
C LEU A 152 -5.93 1.57 -10.85
N GLU A 153 -7.14 1.40 -10.33
CA GLU A 153 -8.37 1.84 -10.99
C GLU A 153 -9.16 2.79 -10.08
N GLN A 154 -9.72 3.85 -10.68
CA GLN A 154 -10.48 4.91 -10.03
C GLN A 154 -9.76 5.45 -8.78
N VAL A 155 -8.62 6.09 -9.04
CA VAL A 155 -7.79 6.72 -8.01
C VAL A 155 -8.34 8.10 -7.71
N GLN A 156 -8.44 8.44 -6.43
CA GLN A 156 -8.70 9.78 -5.95
C GLN A 156 -7.57 10.18 -5.00
N LEU A 157 -6.93 11.29 -5.30
CA LEU A 157 -5.89 11.89 -4.48
C LEU A 157 -6.45 13.19 -3.91
N LYS A 158 -6.30 13.40 -2.61
CA LYS A 158 -6.61 14.66 -1.96
C LYS A 158 -5.36 15.22 -1.29
N ALA A 159 -4.97 16.38 -1.78
CA ALA A 159 -4.01 17.31 -1.21
C ALA A 159 -4.80 18.51 -0.65
N ASP A 160 -4.20 19.31 0.23
CA ASP A 160 -4.88 20.41 0.93
C ASP A 160 -5.73 21.32 0.03
N GLN A 161 -5.24 21.67 -1.16
CA GLN A 161 -5.95 22.55 -2.12
C GLN A 161 -6.26 21.87 -3.45
N GLN A 162 -6.01 20.56 -3.57
CA GLN A 162 -6.04 19.89 -4.87
C GLN A 162 -6.63 18.50 -4.75
N GLN A 163 -7.63 18.20 -5.57
CA GLN A 163 -8.15 16.85 -5.76
C GLN A 163 -7.87 16.40 -7.20
N ILE A 164 -7.28 15.22 -7.33
CA ILE A 164 -7.04 14.60 -8.63
C ILE A 164 -7.78 13.27 -8.69
N GLU A 165 -8.51 13.07 -9.78
CA GLU A 165 -9.14 11.80 -10.08
C GLU A 165 -8.49 11.18 -11.31
N LEU A 166 -8.05 9.94 -11.19
CA LEU A 166 -7.46 9.18 -12.29
C LEU A 166 -8.31 7.94 -12.52
N PRO A 167 -8.94 7.77 -13.71
CA PRO A 167 -9.73 6.57 -13.98
C PRO A 167 -8.86 5.31 -13.91
N ARG A 168 -7.57 5.43 -14.26
CA ARG A 168 -6.58 4.38 -14.19
C ARG A 168 -5.19 4.97 -14.07
N ALA A 169 -4.30 4.32 -13.33
CA ALA A 169 -2.89 4.68 -13.27
C ALA A 169 -2.04 3.42 -13.04
N LYS A 170 -0.79 3.45 -13.49
CA LYS A 170 0.24 2.56 -12.96
C LYS A 170 0.89 3.25 -11.79
N ALA A 171 1.11 2.55 -10.69
CA ALA A 171 1.75 3.10 -9.51
C ALA A 171 3.04 2.35 -9.22
N GLN A 172 4.09 3.07 -8.87
CA GLN A 172 5.31 2.50 -8.31
C GLN A 172 5.71 3.33 -7.10
N LEU A 173 6.40 2.71 -6.16
CA LEU A 173 6.98 3.45 -5.07
C LEU A 173 8.24 4.17 -5.57
N ALA A 174 8.27 5.50 -5.52
CA ALA A 174 9.47 6.26 -5.88
C ALA A 174 10.47 6.31 -4.72
N ARG A 175 9.95 6.44 -3.50
CA ARG A 175 10.67 6.44 -2.22
C ARG A 175 9.66 6.21 -1.08
N PRO A 176 10.09 5.92 0.15
CA PRO A 176 9.17 5.75 1.28
C PRO A 176 8.18 6.92 1.37
N GLY A 177 6.88 6.60 1.36
CA GLY A 177 5.81 7.59 1.42
C GLY A 177 5.43 8.29 0.11
N VAL A 178 6.18 8.10 -0.98
CA VAL A 178 5.89 8.75 -2.26
C VAL A 178 5.51 7.73 -3.33
N LEU A 179 4.28 7.87 -3.83
CA LEU A 179 3.74 7.06 -4.92
C LEU A 179 3.91 7.80 -6.24
N ARG A 180 4.69 7.23 -7.15
CA ARG A 180 4.75 7.69 -8.55
C ARG A 180 3.61 7.06 -9.33
N LEU A 181 2.73 7.89 -9.85
CA LEU A 181 1.60 7.51 -10.68
C LEU A 181 1.87 7.88 -12.13
N VAL A 182 1.82 6.89 -13.01
CA VAL A 182 1.93 7.05 -14.46
C VAL A 182 0.54 6.86 -15.07
N ARG A 183 0.06 7.91 -15.73
CA ARG A 183 -1.23 7.93 -16.42
C ARG A 183 -1.16 7.16 -17.74
N PRO A 184 -2.31 6.78 -18.33
CA PRO A 184 -2.35 6.08 -19.62
C PRO A 184 -1.75 6.89 -20.78
N ASP A 185 -1.76 8.22 -20.69
CA ASP A 185 -1.17 9.15 -21.66
C ASP A 185 0.35 9.35 -21.45
N GLY A 186 0.97 8.63 -20.51
CA GLY A 186 2.39 8.73 -20.20
C GLY A 186 2.75 9.86 -19.23
N ALA A 187 1.80 10.74 -18.89
CA ALA A 187 2.04 11.80 -17.91
C ALA A 187 2.31 11.20 -16.52
N MET A 188 3.29 11.76 -15.81
CA MET A 188 3.73 11.26 -14.52
C MET A 188 3.43 12.29 -13.42
N LEU A 189 3.04 11.80 -12.26
CA LEU A 189 2.98 12.60 -11.05
C LEU A 189 3.46 11.80 -9.84
N ASP A 190 4.10 12.49 -8.91
CA ASP A 190 4.47 11.95 -7.62
C ASP A 190 3.49 12.49 -6.57
N TYR A 191 2.91 11.58 -5.79
CA TYR A 191 2.05 11.91 -4.66
C TYR A 191 2.73 11.53 -3.35
N ASP A 192 3.01 12.54 -2.52
CA ASP A 192 3.58 12.35 -1.20
C ASP A 192 2.46 12.12 -0.18
N LEU A 193 2.38 10.90 0.34
CA LEU A 193 1.38 10.52 1.34
C LEU A 193 1.58 11.25 2.67
N SER A 194 2.80 11.68 2.98
CA SER A 194 3.14 12.28 4.28
C SER A 194 2.64 13.72 4.42
N CYS A 195 2.70 14.49 3.34
CA CYS A 195 2.35 15.92 3.33
C CYS A 195 1.24 16.26 2.33
N GLY A 196 0.79 15.29 1.52
CA GLY A 196 -0.22 15.52 0.50
C GLY A 196 0.27 16.31 -0.70
N SER A 197 1.57 16.49 -0.89
CA SER A 197 2.06 17.22 -2.07
C SER A 197 1.87 16.40 -3.34
N ILE A 198 1.52 17.09 -4.43
CA ILE A 198 1.44 16.52 -5.77
C ILE A 198 2.47 17.24 -6.63
N THR A 199 3.38 16.49 -7.24
CA THR A 199 4.37 17.03 -8.18
C THR A 199 4.17 16.41 -9.55
N PHE A 200 3.89 17.24 -10.55
CA PHE A 200 3.81 16.77 -11.93
C PHE A 200 5.22 16.69 -12.51
N ASN A 201 5.59 15.49 -12.96
CA ASN A 201 6.87 15.27 -13.60
C ASN A 201 6.67 15.29 -15.11
N PRO A 202 7.52 16.01 -15.88
CA PRO A 202 7.50 15.90 -17.32
C PRO A 202 7.73 14.45 -17.70
N SER A 203 6.96 13.93 -18.67
CA SER A 203 7.19 12.60 -19.22
C SER A 203 8.63 12.53 -19.73
N GLU A 204 9.45 11.62 -19.19
CA GLU A 204 10.69 11.27 -19.88
C GLU A 204 10.32 10.85 -21.31
N PRO A 205 10.98 11.41 -22.35
CA PRO A 205 10.79 10.91 -23.69
C PRO A 205 11.14 9.42 -23.66
N SER A 206 10.15 8.59 -23.95
CA SER A 206 10.33 7.16 -24.12
C SER A 206 11.46 6.94 -25.12
N GLY A 207 12.65 6.59 -24.62
CA GLY A 207 13.76 6.10 -25.41
C GLY A 207 13.45 4.71 -25.94
N GLU A 208 12.36 4.57 -26.70
CA GLU A 208 12.19 3.53 -27.69
C GLU A 208 12.52 4.17 -29.03
N ASN A 209 13.81 4.17 -29.38
CA ASN A 209 14.27 4.31 -30.75
C ASN A 209 15.16 3.11 -31.05
N LEU A 210 14.59 2.21 -31.86
CA LEU A 210 15.20 1.23 -32.79
C LEU A 210 16.14 0.16 -32.22
#